data_AF-A0A539EIZ4-F1
#
_entry.id   AF-A0A539EIZ4-F1
#
_cell.length_a   1.000
_cell.length_b   1.000
_cell.length_c   1.000
_cell.angle_alpha   90.00
_cell.angle_beta   90.00
_cell.angle_gamma   90.00
#
_symmetry.space_group_name_H-M   'P 1'
#
loop_
_entity.id
_entity.type
_entity.pdbx_description
1 polymer ?
#
loop_
_entity_poly.entity_id
_entity_poly.type
_entity_poly.pdbx_seq_one_letter_code
_entity_poly.pdbx_strand_id
1 'polypeptide(L)'
;MTENTAAPTYNPLKDVGRLTMSDGSEIRFYADEFKGYPFGSIRTFVKRDTYEGPTKAGVTLKGAVLDGVIEAMEKLPKEPAALEDVELARFEKKKNAEEAIELVVRITIYKDTTGVDLREWVVSESYTGWSKKGVRLPYADIAKSVGYLK
;
A
#
# COMPACT_ATOMS: atom_id res chain seq x y z
N MET A 1 -33.91 12.18 -12.36
CA MET A 1 -32.70 12.23 -13.20
C MET A 1 -31.54 11.92 -12.29
N THR A 2 -30.98 10.72 -12.36
CA THR A 2 -29.82 10.33 -11.56
C THR A 2 -28.59 11.04 -12.10
N GLU A 3 -28.01 11.94 -11.32
CA GLU A 3 -26.72 12.55 -11.62
C GLU A 3 -25.70 11.43 -11.79
N ASN A 4 -25.22 11.28 -13.03
CA ASN A 4 -24.10 10.43 -13.35
C ASN A 4 -22.85 11.17 -12.84
N THR A 5 -22.54 11.03 -11.56
CA THR A 5 -21.29 11.55 -11.00
C THR A 5 -20.16 10.81 -11.70
N ALA A 6 -19.53 11.47 -12.67
CA ALA A 6 -18.35 10.96 -13.33
C ALA A 6 -17.37 10.47 -12.25
N ALA A 7 -16.90 9.22 -12.39
CA ALA A 7 -15.93 8.67 -11.46
C ALA A 7 -14.75 9.66 -11.34
N PRO A 8 -14.30 9.99 -10.11
CA PRO A 8 -13.24 10.97 -9.92
C PRO A 8 -12.04 10.57 -10.78
N THR A 9 -11.62 11.48 -11.64
CA THR A 9 -10.52 11.24 -12.58
C THR A 9 -9.23 11.15 -11.79
N TYR A 10 -8.62 9.98 -11.79
CA TYR A 10 -7.33 9.74 -11.15
C TYR A 10 -6.23 10.36 -12.02
N ASN A 11 -5.52 11.35 -11.50
CA ASN A 11 -4.45 12.05 -12.21
C ASN A 11 -3.23 12.23 -11.26
N PRO A 12 -2.33 11.25 -11.17
CA PRO A 12 -1.16 11.35 -10.31
C PRO A 12 -0.18 12.41 -10.84
N LEU A 13 0.65 12.96 -9.97
CA LEU A 13 1.75 13.84 -10.41
C LEU A 13 2.74 13.10 -11.30
N LYS A 14 3.02 11.83 -10.98
CA LYS A 14 3.95 11.00 -11.75
C LYS A 14 3.59 9.53 -11.59
N ASP A 15 3.40 8.82 -12.69
CA ASP A 15 3.39 7.35 -12.71
C ASP A 15 4.84 6.86 -12.66
N VAL A 16 5.15 5.97 -11.71
CA VAL A 16 6.51 5.47 -11.47
C VAL A 16 6.65 4.03 -11.94
N GLY A 17 5.64 3.20 -11.74
CA GLY A 17 5.72 1.79 -12.09
C GLY A 17 4.49 0.97 -11.72
N ARG A 18 4.48 -0.28 -12.19
CA ARG A 18 3.38 -1.20 -11.92
C ARG A 18 3.84 -2.66 -11.86
N LEU A 19 3.09 -3.43 -11.09
CA LEU A 19 3.13 -4.88 -11.05
C LEU A 19 1.80 -5.42 -11.57
N THR A 20 1.84 -6.37 -12.48
CA THR A 20 0.66 -7.07 -12.97
C THR A 20 0.43 -8.32 -12.15
N MET A 21 -0.78 -8.46 -11.61
CA MET A 21 -1.19 -9.61 -10.81
C MET A 21 -1.80 -10.69 -11.71
N SER A 22 -1.83 -11.93 -11.22
CA SER A 22 -2.35 -13.08 -11.97
C SER A 22 -3.86 -12.99 -12.25
N ASP A 23 -4.61 -12.24 -11.44
CA ASP A 23 -6.04 -11.99 -11.62
C ASP A 23 -6.34 -10.81 -12.56
N GLY A 24 -5.31 -10.27 -13.22
CA GLY A 24 -5.41 -9.12 -14.13
C GLY A 24 -5.50 -7.77 -13.42
N SER A 25 -5.51 -7.73 -12.07
CA SER A 25 -5.34 -6.47 -11.34
C SER A 25 -3.90 -5.97 -11.45
N GLU A 26 -3.70 -4.68 -11.16
CA GLU A 26 -2.38 -4.06 -11.13
C GLU A 26 -2.11 -3.43 -9.76
N ILE A 27 -0.89 -3.54 -9.27
CA ILE A 27 -0.40 -2.68 -8.18
C ILE A 27 0.41 -1.57 -8.82
N ARG A 28 -0.06 -0.33 -8.68
CA ARG A 28 0.62 0.85 -9.25
C ARG A 28 1.32 1.66 -8.18
N PHE A 29 2.47 2.21 -8.57
CA PHE A 29 3.36 3.05 -7.80
C PHE A 29 3.38 4.41 -8.47
N TYR A 30 3.08 5.46 -7.71
CA TYR A 30 2.97 6.80 -8.27
C TYR A 30 3.23 7.86 -7.21
N ALA A 31 3.75 9.01 -7.64
CA ALA A 31 3.80 10.20 -6.82
C ALA A 31 2.49 10.98 -6.95
N ASP A 32 2.00 11.49 -5.84
CA ASP A 32 0.80 12.30 -5.75
C ASP A 32 1.07 13.56 -4.92
N GLU A 33 0.19 14.54 -4.99
CA GLU A 33 0.24 15.72 -4.14
C GLU A 33 -1.11 15.97 -3.49
N PHE A 34 -1.08 16.23 -2.19
CA PHE A 34 -2.25 16.67 -1.46
C PHE A 34 -1.90 17.92 -0.65
N LYS A 35 -2.60 19.02 -0.95
CA LYS A 35 -2.38 20.34 -0.35
C LYS A 35 -0.92 20.83 -0.43
N GLY A 36 -0.26 20.65 -1.58
CA GLY A 36 1.12 21.09 -1.79
C GLY A 36 2.20 20.17 -1.21
N TYR A 37 1.82 19.06 -0.57
CA TYR A 37 2.77 18.08 -0.04
C TYR A 37 2.86 16.88 -0.97
N PRO A 38 4.07 16.46 -1.38
CA PRO A 38 4.24 15.27 -2.19
C PRO A 38 4.15 14.00 -1.34
N PHE A 39 3.60 12.94 -1.93
CA PHE A 39 3.48 11.62 -1.32
C PHE A 39 3.79 10.52 -2.33
N GLY A 40 4.43 9.44 -1.86
CA GLY A 40 4.48 8.17 -2.59
C GLY A 40 3.22 7.38 -2.34
N SER A 41 2.61 6.81 -3.38
CA SER A 41 1.41 5.98 -3.26
C SER A 41 1.59 4.63 -3.92
N ILE A 42 1.11 3.59 -3.24
CA ILE A 42 1.03 2.22 -3.75
C ILE A 42 -0.43 1.80 -3.67
N ARG A 43 -1.05 1.41 -4.79
CA ARG A 43 -2.49 1.12 -4.83
C ARG A 43 -2.83 0.02 -5.82
N THR A 44 -3.81 -0.79 -5.45
CA THR A 44 -4.40 -1.80 -6.34
C THR A 44 -5.41 -1.16 -7.26
N PHE A 45 -5.26 -1.42 -8.56
CA PHE A 45 -6.17 -1.09 -9.64
C PHE A 45 -6.80 -2.37 -10.15
N VAL A 46 -8.09 -2.34 -10.42
CA VAL A 46 -8.82 -3.48 -10.98
C VAL A 46 -9.47 -3.08 -12.29
N LYS A 47 -9.66 -4.06 -13.16
CA LYS A 47 -10.47 -3.95 -14.37
C LYS A 47 -11.58 -4.99 -14.28
N ARG A 48 -12.82 -4.51 -14.22
CA ARG A 48 -14.05 -5.29 -14.17
C ARG A 48 -15.04 -4.68 -15.15
N ASP A 49 -16.05 -5.45 -15.55
CA ASP A 49 -17.05 -5.01 -16.53
C ASP A 49 -17.75 -3.70 -16.13
N THR A 50 -17.91 -3.46 -14.82
CA THR A 50 -18.60 -2.28 -14.27
C THR A 50 -17.67 -1.22 -13.67
N TYR A 51 -16.37 -1.49 -13.56
CA TYR A 51 -15.41 -0.58 -12.95
C TYR A 51 -13.97 -0.85 -13.37
N GLU A 52 -13.29 0.18 -13.84
CA GLU A 52 -11.85 0.18 -14.09
C GLU A 52 -11.21 1.35 -13.34
N GLY A 53 -10.25 1.08 -12.46
CA GLY A 53 -9.58 2.14 -11.72
C GLY A 53 -9.04 1.78 -10.33
N PRO A 54 -8.61 2.79 -9.57
CA PRO A 54 -8.00 2.64 -8.25
C PRO A 54 -8.98 2.18 -7.18
N THR A 55 -8.65 1.12 -6.46
CA THR A 55 -9.46 0.64 -5.33
C THR A 55 -9.10 1.36 -4.02
N LYS A 56 -9.88 1.11 -2.96
CA LYS A 56 -9.54 1.54 -1.59
C LYS A 56 -8.29 0.84 -1.04
N ALA A 57 -7.90 -0.30 -1.61
CA ALA A 57 -6.70 -1.04 -1.21
C ALA A 57 -5.45 -0.33 -1.73
N GLY A 58 -4.77 0.37 -0.82
CA GLY A 58 -3.56 1.12 -1.11
C GLY A 58 -3.15 1.94 0.08
N VAL A 59 -1.90 2.38 0.05
CA VAL A 59 -1.29 3.23 1.09
C VAL A 59 -0.65 4.44 0.44
N THR A 60 -0.70 5.55 1.16
CA THR A 60 0.00 6.79 0.84
C THR A 60 1.03 7.05 1.92
N LEU A 61 2.27 7.34 1.51
CA LEU A 61 3.48 7.38 2.33
C LEU A 61 4.05 8.80 2.28
N LYS A 62 4.27 9.41 3.44
CA LYS A 62 5.02 10.67 3.57
C LYS A 62 6.52 10.36 3.53
N GLY A 63 7.36 11.32 3.16
CA GLY A 63 8.83 11.14 3.03
C GLY A 63 9.46 10.22 4.06
N ALA A 64 9.42 10.57 5.35
CA ALA A 64 10.02 9.73 6.40
C ALA A 64 9.45 8.31 6.51
N VAL A 65 8.14 8.13 6.26
CA VAL A 65 7.51 6.79 6.26
C VAL A 65 7.90 6.02 5.01
N LEU A 66 8.01 6.69 3.87
CA LEU A 66 8.49 6.11 2.61
C LEU A 66 9.93 5.59 2.77
N ASP A 67 10.82 6.42 3.32
CA ASP A 67 12.22 6.05 3.58
C ASP A 67 12.33 4.83 4.49
N GLY A 68 11.56 4.81 5.59
CA GLY A 68 11.53 3.68 6.52
C GLY A 68 10.96 2.41 5.88
N VAL A 69 9.95 2.53 5.01
CA VAL A 69 9.42 1.39 4.24
C VAL A 69 10.47 0.83 3.28
N ILE A 70 11.19 1.70 2.56
CA ILE A 70 12.29 1.30 1.67
C ILE A 70 13.36 0.54 2.46
N GLU A 71 13.81 1.11 3.58
CA GLU A 71 14.84 0.49 4.43
C GLU A 71 14.39 -0.89 4.96
N ALA A 72 13.14 -1.01 5.41
CA ALA A 72 12.59 -2.28 5.89
C ALA A 72 12.54 -3.34 4.78
N MET A 73 12.17 -2.94 3.55
CA MET A 73 12.06 -3.85 2.41
C MET A 73 13.43 -4.21 1.81
N GLU A 74 14.42 -3.33 1.87
CA GLU A 74 15.78 -3.59 1.37
C GLU A 74 16.55 -4.62 2.20
N LYS A 75 16.23 -4.72 3.50
CA LYS A 75 16.83 -5.70 4.40
C LYS A 75 16.32 -7.13 4.18
N LEU A 76 15.29 -7.30 3.36
CA LEU A 76 14.70 -8.62 3.12
C LEU A 76 15.63 -9.50 2.28
N PRO A 77 15.77 -10.79 2.63
CA PRO A 77 16.51 -11.74 1.82
C PRO A 77 15.81 -11.95 0.46
N LYS A 78 16.58 -12.39 -0.54
CA LYS A 78 16.06 -12.65 -1.90
C LYS A 78 14.92 -13.67 -1.93
N GLU A 79 15.01 -14.68 -1.06
CA GLU A 79 14.00 -15.72 -0.90
C GLU A 79 13.32 -15.58 0.47
N PRO A 80 12.00 -15.82 0.56
CA PRO A 80 11.29 -15.73 1.83
C PRO A 80 11.76 -16.85 2.77
N ALA A 81 12.32 -16.48 3.92
CA ALA A 81 12.71 -17.42 4.96
C ALA A 81 11.64 -17.61 6.05
N ALA A 82 10.63 -16.71 6.11
CA ALA A 82 9.61 -16.73 7.14
C ALA A 82 8.59 -17.86 6.90
N LEU A 83 8.33 -18.62 7.97
CA LEU A 83 7.31 -19.67 8.01
C LEU A 83 6.00 -19.21 8.67
N GLU A 84 5.98 -17.96 9.13
CA GLU A 84 4.85 -17.31 9.79
C GLU A 84 4.80 -15.82 9.43
N ASP A 85 3.75 -15.14 9.87
CA ASP A 85 3.62 -13.70 9.73
C ASP A 85 4.66 -13.00 10.62
N VAL A 86 5.45 -12.08 10.05
CA VAL A 86 6.51 -11.36 10.76
C VAL A 86 6.37 -9.87 10.55
N GLU A 87 6.19 -9.11 11.64
CA GLU A 87 6.27 -7.64 11.59
C GLU A 87 7.71 -7.20 11.33
N LEU A 88 7.91 -6.42 10.27
CA LEU A 88 9.21 -5.91 9.86
C LEU A 88 9.44 -4.49 10.40
N ALA A 89 8.40 -3.67 10.36
CA ALA A 89 8.43 -2.29 10.83
C ALA A 89 7.03 -1.76 11.09
N ARG A 90 6.97 -0.72 11.93
CA ARG A 90 5.75 0.03 12.26
C ARG A 90 6.05 1.51 12.29
N PHE A 91 5.22 2.31 11.64
CA PHE A 91 5.41 3.75 11.49
C PHE A 91 4.15 4.51 11.87
N GLU A 92 4.27 5.53 12.71
CA GLU A 92 3.15 6.43 13.00
C GLU A 92 2.80 7.26 11.75
N LYS A 93 1.54 7.21 11.31
CA LYS A 93 1.03 8.06 10.22
C LYS A 93 0.24 9.26 10.72
N LYS A 94 -0.52 9.05 11.78
CA LYS A 94 -1.39 10.04 12.43
C LYS A 94 -1.56 9.64 13.89
N LYS A 95 -1.50 10.61 14.79
CA LYS A 95 -1.88 10.44 16.18
C LYS A 95 -2.51 11.71 16.69
N ASN A 96 -3.72 11.60 17.21
CA ASN A 96 -4.41 12.66 17.93
C ASN A 96 -5.11 12.07 19.16
N ALA A 97 -5.92 12.86 19.86
CA ALA A 97 -6.58 12.43 21.09
C ALA A 97 -7.60 11.28 20.88
N GLU A 98 -8.18 11.15 19.68
CA GLU A 98 -9.29 10.24 19.37
C GLU A 98 -8.84 9.00 18.57
N GLU A 99 -7.77 9.13 17.79
CA GLU A 99 -7.34 8.14 16.82
C GLU A 99 -5.82 8.13 16.64
N ALA A 100 -5.25 6.93 16.63
CA ALA A 100 -3.90 6.66 16.14
C ALA A 100 -3.98 5.74 14.92
N ILE A 101 -3.25 6.09 13.86
CA ILE A 101 -3.07 5.29 12.66
C ILE A 101 -1.58 5.03 12.48
N GLU A 102 -1.24 3.75 12.37
CA GLU A 102 0.11 3.28 12.13
C GLU A 102 0.16 2.50 10.81
N LEU A 103 1.21 2.66 10.02
CA LEU A 103 1.52 1.74 8.93
C LEU A 103 2.33 0.59 9.50
N VAL A 104 1.86 -0.63 9.31
CA VAL A 104 2.62 -1.84 9.63
C VAL A 104 3.10 -2.47 8.32
N VAL A 105 4.39 -2.75 8.25
CA VAL A 105 5.03 -3.51 7.18
C VAL A 105 5.34 -4.89 7.72
N ARG A 106 4.85 -5.95 7.07
CA ARG A 106 5.00 -7.31 7.56
C ARG A 106 5.09 -8.33 6.45
N ILE A 107 5.82 -9.42 6.69
CA ILE A 107 5.70 -10.63 5.88
C ILE A 107 4.37 -11.29 6.26
N THR A 108 3.62 -11.72 5.25
CA THR A 108 2.36 -12.44 5.42
C THR A 108 2.30 -13.67 4.53
N ILE A 109 1.79 -14.77 5.09
CA ILE A 109 1.53 -16.00 4.35
C ILE A 109 0.03 -16.13 4.11
N TYR A 110 -0.36 -16.14 2.84
CA TYR A 110 -1.77 -16.25 2.44
C TYR A 110 -1.92 -17.21 1.27
N LYS A 111 -2.75 -18.25 1.44
CA LYS A 111 -2.96 -19.31 0.44
C LYS A 111 -1.63 -19.85 -0.12
N ASP A 112 -0.72 -20.21 0.79
CA ASP A 112 0.62 -20.75 0.48
C ASP A 112 1.54 -19.82 -0.33
N THR A 113 1.18 -18.54 -0.45
CA THR A 113 2.04 -17.51 -1.04
C THR A 113 2.60 -16.63 0.06
N THR A 114 3.88 -16.29 -0.02
CA THR A 114 4.50 -15.28 0.84
C THR A 114 4.47 -13.92 0.15
N GLY A 115 4.24 -12.85 0.91
CA GLY A 115 4.23 -11.49 0.41
C GLY A 115 4.45 -10.47 1.52
N VAL A 116 4.73 -9.23 1.16
CA VAL A 116 4.89 -8.12 2.12
C VAL A 116 3.60 -7.30 2.12
N ASP A 117 2.89 -7.28 3.25
CA ASP A 117 1.69 -6.49 3.48
C ASP A 117 2.09 -5.16 4.11
N LEU A 118 1.71 -4.06 3.47
CA LEU A 118 1.78 -2.70 4.00
C LEU A 118 0.36 -2.27 4.31
N ARG A 119 0.00 -2.17 5.59
CA ARG A 119 -1.40 -1.95 5.98
C ARG A 119 -1.52 -1.05 7.20
N GLU A 120 -2.55 -0.22 7.19
CA GLU A 120 -2.87 0.64 8.32
C GLU A 120 -3.50 -0.18 9.46
N TRP A 121 -2.89 -0.09 10.64
CA TRP A 121 -3.46 -0.46 11.94
C TRP A 121 -4.07 0.79 12.57
N VAL A 122 -5.33 0.72 12.98
CA VAL A 122 -6.07 1.83 13.55
C VAL A 122 -6.40 1.52 14.99
N VAL A 123 -6.19 2.49 15.87
CA VAL A 123 -6.59 2.47 17.26
C VAL A 123 -7.45 3.71 17.52
N SER A 124 -8.67 3.50 17.99
CA SER A 124 -9.63 4.54 18.36
C SER A 124 -10.52 4.01 19.48
N GLU A 125 -11.37 4.87 20.07
CA GLU A 125 -12.30 4.46 21.13
C GLU A 125 -13.26 3.33 20.72
N SER A 126 -13.69 3.31 19.45
CA SER A 126 -14.70 2.37 18.93
C SER A 126 -14.13 1.22 18.12
N TYR A 127 -12.84 1.27 17.75
CA TYR A 127 -12.22 0.29 16.88
C TYR A 127 -10.71 0.19 17.11
N THR A 128 -10.22 -1.05 17.25
CA THR A 128 -8.80 -1.38 17.23
C THR A 128 -8.57 -2.55 16.27
N GLY A 129 -7.82 -2.33 15.18
CA GLY A 129 -7.56 -3.39 14.22
C GLY A 129 -7.04 -2.96 12.85
N TRP A 130 -6.96 -3.96 11.95
CA TRP A 130 -6.54 -3.79 10.56
C TRP A 130 -7.57 -3.07 9.70
N SER A 131 -7.20 -1.93 9.13
CA SER A 131 -8.05 -1.26 8.17
C SER A 131 -8.01 -1.93 6.78
N LYS A 132 -8.96 -1.53 5.94
CA LYS A 132 -8.97 -1.89 4.50
C LYS A 132 -7.91 -1.16 3.68
N LYS A 133 -7.24 -0.15 4.24
CA LYS A 133 -6.16 0.60 3.59
C LYS A 133 -4.86 -0.17 3.78
N GLY A 134 -4.59 -1.02 2.81
CA GLY A 134 -3.34 -1.75 2.72
C GLY A 134 -3.16 -2.35 1.33
N VAL A 135 -1.94 -2.72 1.03
CA VAL A 135 -1.55 -3.40 -0.21
C VAL A 135 -0.57 -4.50 0.14
N ARG A 136 -0.73 -5.65 -0.52
CA ARG A 136 0.17 -6.79 -0.38
C ARG A 136 0.98 -6.94 -1.66
N LEU A 137 2.29 -6.84 -1.54
CA LEU A 137 3.24 -7.01 -2.62
C LEU A 137 3.68 -8.48 -2.69
N PRO A 138 3.72 -9.12 -3.87
CA PRO A 138 4.32 -10.43 -4.02
C PRO A 138 5.79 -10.41 -3.59
N TYR A 139 6.24 -11.44 -2.86
CA TYR A 139 7.62 -11.47 -2.35
C TYR A 139 8.66 -11.44 -3.50
N ALA A 140 8.35 -12.12 -4.61
CA ALA A 140 9.20 -12.14 -5.81
C ALA A 140 9.42 -10.76 -6.45
N ASP A 141 8.50 -9.81 -6.21
CA ASP A 141 8.54 -8.47 -6.79
C ASP A 141 9.05 -7.39 -5.81
N ILE A 142 9.57 -7.76 -4.64
CA ILE A 142 10.00 -6.79 -3.62
C ILE A 142 11.15 -5.91 -4.10
N ALA A 143 12.18 -6.49 -4.72
CA ALA A 143 13.30 -5.70 -5.25
C ALA A 143 12.84 -4.68 -6.31
N LYS A 144 11.92 -5.10 -7.18
CA LYS A 144 11.31 -4.24 -8.21
C LYS A 144 10.45 -3.15 -7.58
N SER A 145 9.68 -3.50 -6.55
CA SER A 145 8.85 -2.55 -5.79
C SER A 145 9.68 -1.50 -5.09
N VAL A 146 10.80 -1.88 -4.45
CA VAL A 146 11.76 -0.94 -3.86
C VAL A 146 12.30 0.02 -4.92
N GLY A 147 12.62 -0.48 -6.12
CA GLY A 147 13.04 0.35 -7.25
C GLY A 147 12.01 1.40 -7.66
N TYR A 148 10.71 1.14 -7.49
CA TYR A 148 9.64 2.11 -7.74
C TYR A 148 9.38 3.08 -6.60
N LEU A 149 9.91 2.82 -5.41
CA LEU A 149 9.73 3.68 -4.24
C LEU A 149 10.85 4.72 -4.10
N LYS A 150 11.98 4.55 -4.79
CA LYS A 150 13.09 5.50 -4.88
C LYS A 150 12.88 6.54 -5.97
#